data_AF-A0A0G3IFP0-F1
#
_entry.id   AF-A0A0G3IFP0-F1
#
_cell.length_a   1.000
_cell.length_b   1.000
_cell.length_c   1.000
_cell.angle_alpha   90.00
_cell.angle_beta   90.00
_cell.angle_gamma   90.00
#
_symmetry.space_group_name_H-M   'P 1'
#
loop_
_entity.id
_entity.type
_entity.pdbx_description
1 polymer ?
#
loop_
_entity_poly.entity_id
_entity_poly.type
_entity_poly.pdbx_seq_one_letter_code
_entity_poly.pdbx_strand_id
1 'polypeptide(L)'
;MAKVCAVWVGGPLIALGLGAPVASASPPSGGTGNAHTQTATNAKPQAGPRSRATARVRAAAEPRPAADFALSFNGHTVVQSGTATATSDPGFNFAVAGAGSSAYAGGGGLFNVAVADHNSTAKATGGVLNFASADNDSTAITQDGIFTTAQAHNGGTATISGGKLNIADADNGSTASVSGGDRNQATADGSGSVAFAGNGDNNQATAYCGSHANAGGSDDLVVTTPAGGCP
;
A
#
# COMPACT_ATOMS: atom_id res chain seq x y z
N MET A 1 20.15 -42.50 14.52
CA MET A 1 20.25 -41.44 13.50
C MET A 1 19.21 -40.37 13.83
N ALA A 2 19.65 -39.22 14.33
CA ALA A 2 18.75 -38.14 14.73
C ALA A 2 18.43 -37.27 13.51
N LYS A 3 17.15 -37.12 13.20
CA LYS A 3 16.65 -36.29 12.10
C LYS A 3 16.32 -34.92 12.71
N VAL A 4 17.10 -33.90 12.36
CA VAL A 4 16.82 -32.51 12.71
C VAL A 4 15.73 -32.02 11.76
N CYS A 5 14.54 -31.74 12.28
CA CYS A 5 13.50 -31.04 11.55
C CYS A 5 13.68 -29.53 11.77
N ALA A 6 13.93 -28.80 10.68
CA ALA A 6 13.91 -27.35 10.69
C ALA A 6 12.46 -26.88 10.86
N VAL A 7 12.21 -26.12 11.92
CA VAL A 7 10.96 -25.39 12.11
C VAL A 7 11.07 -24.09 11.31
N TRP A 8 10.25 -23.96 10.27
CA TRP A 8 10.09 -22.73 9.52
C TRP A 8 9.15 -21.81 10.32
N VAL A 9 9.73 -20.89 11.12
CA VAL A 9 8.97 -19.80 11.74
C VAL A 9 8.98 -18.63 10.75
N GLY A 10 8.06 -18.66 9.79
CA GLY A 10 7.85 -17.58 8.83
C GLY A 10 6.77 -16.63 9.32
N GLY A 11 7.16 -15.62 10.10
CA GLY A 11 6.36 -14.40 10.28
C GLY A 11 6.91 -13.31 9.36
N PRO A 12 6.07 -12.45 8.74
CA PRO A 12 6.57 -11.38 7.89
C PRO A 12 7.32 -10.35 8.74
N LEU A 13 8.61 -10.21 8.45
CA LEU A 13 9.44 -9.12 8.94
C LEU A 13 9.05 -7.86 8.16
N ILE A 14 8.28 -6.95 8.77
CA ILE A 14 8.00 -5.64 8.16
C ILE A 14 9.29 -4.81 8.23
N ALA A 15 10.05 -4.79 7.14
CA ALA A 15 11.16 -3.87 6.96
C ALA A 15 10.61 -2.54 6.41
N LEU A 16 10.45 -1.55 7.29
CA LEU A 16 10.25 -0.14 6.89
C LEU A 16 11.58 0.40 6.32
N GLY A 17 11.83 0.12 5.05
CA GLY A 17 12.91 0.73 4.29
C GLY A 17 12.53 2.15 3.88
N LEU A 18 12.98 3.15 4.65
CA LEU A 18 13.04 4.54 4.18
C LEU A 18 14.06 4.63 3.04
N GLY A 19 13.59 4.46 1.80
CA GLY A 19 14.38 4.70 0.60
C GLY A 19 14.75 6.17 0.51
N ALA A 20 16.05 6.47 0.62
CA ALA A 20 16.60 7.79 0.32
C ALA A 20 16.26 8.19 -1.14
N PRO A 21 16.02 9.48 -1.42
CA PRO A 21 15.70 9.91 -2.79
C PRO A 21 16.88 9.64 -3.72
N VAL A 22 16.64 8.82 -4.74
CA VAL A 22 17.55 8.70 -5.89
C VAL A 22 17.52 9.99 -6.67
N ALA A 23 18.57 10.80 -6.51
CA ALA A 23 18.86 11.90 -7.42
C ALA A 23 19.16 11.32 -8.82
N SER A 24 18.33 11.65 -9.80
CA SER A 24 18.56 11.34 -11.21
C SER A 24 19.87 12.01 -11.67
N ALA A 25 20.92 11.19 -11.82
CA ALA A 25 22.18 11.64 -12.40
C ALA A 25 21.99 11.84 -13.91
N SER A 26 22.18 13.08 -14.37
CA SER A 26 22.34 13.37 -15.79
C SER A 26 23.70 12.87 -16.29
N PRO A 27 23.81 12.37 -17.53
CA PRO A 27 25.07 11.81 -18.04
C PRO A 27 26.13 12.90 -18.30
N PRO A 28 27.43 12.56 -18.22
CA PRO A 28 28.51 13.54 -18.37
C PRO A 28 28.82 13.83 -19.85
N SER A 29 28.69 15.09 -20.25
CA SER A 29 29.36 15.62 -21.44
C SER A 29 30.74 16.16 -21.04
N GLY A 30 31.77 15.32 -21.18
CA GLY A 30 33.16 15.73 -21.04
C GLY A 30 33.63 16.52 -22.26
N GLY A 31 33.74 17.84 -22.11
CA GLY A 31 34.41 18.74 -23.04
C GLY A 31 35.41 19.59 -22.26
N THR A 32 36.68 19.42 -22.59
CA THR A 32 37.86 20.07 -22.02
C THR A 32 37.93 21.56 -22.35
N GLY A 33 38.50 22.38 -21.45
CA GLY A 33 39.15 23.63 -21.85
C GLY A 33 38.94 24.87 -20.97
N ASN A 34 39.83 25.03 -19.99
CA ASN A 34 40.53 26.24 -19.55
C ASN A 34 39.81 27.44 -18.91
N ALA A 35 40.39 27.81 -17.77
CA ALA A 35 40.18 29.02 -16.97
C ALA A 35 40.71 30.30 -17.65
N HIS A 36 40.09 31.45 -17.34
CA HIS A 36 40.83 32.64 -16.92
C HIS A 36 39.93 33.70 -16.24
N THR A 37 40.58 34.34 -15.28
CA THR A 37 40.33 35.48 -14.38
C THR A 37 39.49 36.68 -14.84
N GLN A 38 38.89 37.31 -13.82
CA GLN A 38 38.27 38.65 -13.74
C GLN A 38 39.13 39.79 -14.32
N THR A 39 38.53 40.79 -14.99
CA THR A 39 38.48 42.22 -14.58
C THR A 39 37.66 43.08 -15.56
N ALA A 40 37.03 44.13 -15.04
CA ALA A 40 36.14 45.05 -15.74
C ALA A 40 36.90 46.27 -16.32
N THR A 41 36.45 46.82 -17.46
CA THR A 41 36.45 48.27 -17.75
C THR A 41 35.49 48.64 -18.89
N ASN A 42 34.85 49.80 -18.74
CA ASN A 42 33.85 50.44 -19.60
C ASN A 42 34.33 50.80 -21.02
N ALA A 43 33.49 50.54 -22.03
CA ALA A 43 33.39 51.34 -23.26
C ALA A 43 32.00 51.12 -23.94
N LYS A 44 31.38 52.21 -24.43
CA LYS A 44 30.14 52.25 -25.23
C LYS A 44 30.34 53.31 -26.33
N PRO A 45 29.62 53.32 -27.48
CA PRO A 45 29.06 52.24 -28.31
C PRO A 45 29.60 52.30 -29.77
N GLN A 46 29.51 51.21 -30.54
CA GLN A 46 29.59 51.32 -32.00
C GLN A 46 28.53 50.45 -32.66
N ALA A 47 27.71 51.09 -33.50
CA ALA A 47 26.60 50.50 -34.21
C ALA A 47 27.10 49.61 -35.37
N GLY A 48 26.65 48.36 -35.39
CA GLY A 48 26.86 47.40 -36.48
C GLY A 48 25.62 46.52 -36.66
N PRO A 49 25.35 46.00 -37.87
CA PRO A 49 24.02 45.56 -38.27
C PRO A 49 23.60 44.20 -37.70
N ARG A 50 22.27 44.06 -37.61
CA ARG A 50 21.45 42.96 -37.10
C ARG A 50 21.99 41.55 -37.37
N SER A 51 22.21 40.77 -36.32
CA SER A 51 21.93 39.33 -36.36
C SER A 51 20.68 39.09 -35.53
N ARG A 52 19.58 38.70 -36.20
CA ARG A 52 18.35 38.23 -35.56
C ARG A 52 18.73 37.03 -34.70
N ALA A 53 18.86 37.23 -33.40
CA ALA A 53 18.71 36.13 -32.46
C ALA A 53 17.26 35.65 -32.62
N THR A 54 17.08 34.58 -33.38
CA THR A 54 15.86 33.79 -33.29
C THR A 54 15.73 33.42 -31.83
N ALA A 55 14.75 34.02 -31.15
CA ALA A 55 14.29 33.54 -29.87
C ALA A 55 13.97 32.07 -30.08
N ARG A 56 14.87 31.18 -29.62
CA ARG A 56 14.53 29.78 -29.43
C ARG A 56 13.38 29.82 -28.45
N VAL A 57 12.16 29.74 -28.99
CA VAL A 57 10.98 29.35 -28.24
C VAL A 57 11.43 28.11 -27.49
N ARG A 58 11.64 28.25 -26.17
CA ARG A 58 11.83 27.08 -25.31
C ARG A 58 10.55 26.30 -25.52
N ALA A 59 10.66 25.13 -26.17
CA ALA A 59 9.58 24.17 -26.21
C ALA A 59 9.05 24.08 -24.78
N ALA A 60 7.76 24.39 -24.61
CA ALA A 60 7.09 24.21 -23.33
C ALA A 60 7.40 22.78 -22.90
N ALA A 61 8.07 22.62 -21.76
CA ALA A 61 8.32 21.30 -21.22
C ALA A 61 6.95 20.60 -21.15
N GLU A 62 6.85 19.46 -21.83
CA GLU A 62 5.65 18.64 -21.84
C GLU A 62 5.18 18.48 -20.39
N PRO A 63 3.89 18.76 -20.07
CA PRO A 63 3.40 18.64 -18.71
C PRO A 63 3.71 17.23 -18.25
N ARG A 64 4.60 17.09 -17.26
CA ARG A 64 4.84 15.79 -16.64
C ARG A 64 3.48 15.29 -16.15
N PRO A 65 3.10 14.04 -16.42
CA PRO A 65 1.86 13.51 -15.88
C PRO A 65 1.87 13.75 -14.37
N ALA A 66 0.81 14.40 -13.88
CA ALA A 66 0.68 14.68 -12.46
C ALA A 66 0.75 13.35 -11.71
N ALA A 67 1.54 13.29 -10.64
CA ALA A 67 1.61 12.09 -9.81
C ALA A 67 0.21 11.79 -9.27
N ASP A 68 -0.22 10.53 -9.36
CA ASP A 68 -1.50 10.07 -8.84
C ASP A 68 -1.29 9.49 -7.44
N PHE A 69 -1.41 10.35 -6.43
CA PHE A 69 -0.99 10.07 -5.08
C PHE A 69 -1.71 10.96 -4.06
N ALA A 70 -2.12 10.36 -2.95
CA ALA A 70 -2.73 11.05 -1.82
C ALA A 70 -2.18 10.52 -0.49
N LEU A 71 -2.02 11.42 0.48
CA LEU A 71 -1.59 11.11 1.83
C LEU A 71 -2.35 12.00 2.81
N SER A 72 -2.90 11.37 3.86
CA SER A 72 -3.54 12.05 4.97
C SER A 72 -3.05 11.48 6.29
N PHE A 73 -2.88 12.37 7.26
CA PHE A 73 -2.47 12.01 8.61
C PHE A 73 -3.24 12.81 9.65
N ASN A 74 -3.80 12.10 10.63
CA ASN A 74 -4.43 12.63 11.83
C ASN A 74 -5.45 13.76 11.56
N GLY A 75 -6.35 13.59 10.59
CA GLY A 75 -7.35 14.62 10.26
C GLY A 75 -6.92 15.62 9.20
N HIS A 76 -5.68 15.55 8.72
CA HIS A 76 -5.13 16.53 7.78
C HIS A 76 -4.73 15.86 6.46
N THR A 77 -5.18 16.44 5.34
CA THR A 77 -4.63 16.09 4.02
C THR A 77 -3.25 16.73 3.88
N VAL A 78 -2.24 15.91 3.59
CA VAL A 78 -0.86 16.37 3.37
C VAL A 78 -0.61 16.55 1.87
N VAL A 79 -1.04 15.57 1.07
CA VAL A 79 -0.96 15.59 -0.39
C VAL A 79 -2.23 14.98 -0.97
N GLN A 80 -2.74 15.55 -2.05
CA GLN A 80 -3.74 14.93 -2.89
C GLN A 80 -3.56 15.42 -4.32
N SER A 81 -3.31 14.49 -5.23
CA SER A 81 -3.05 14.76 -6.64
C SER A 81 -3.58 13.60 -7.49
N GLY A 82 -4.08 13.92 -8.67
CA GLY A 82 -4.69 12.94 -9.56
C GLY A 82 -6.07 12.48 -9.08
N THR A 83 -6.32 11.18 -9.22
CA THR A 83 -7.57 10.49 -8.87
C THR A 83 -7.51 9.77 -7.52
N ALA A 84 -6.32 9.58 -6.95
CA ALA A 84 -6.12 8.97 -5.64
C ALA A 84 -6.73 9.82 -4.53
N THR A 85 -7.32 9.14 -3.53
CA THR A 85 -7.95 9.76 -2.38
C THR A 85 -7.45 9.14 -1.08
N ALA A 86 -6.98 9.96 -0.16
CA ALA A 86 -6.56 9.52 1.16
C ALA A 86 -7.19 10.42 2.22
N THR A 87 -7.93 9.81 3.15
CA THR A 87 -8.61 10.52 4.23
C THR A 87 -8.27 9.86 5.55
N SER A 88 -7.90 10.67 6.54
CA SER A 88 -7.74 10.22 7.91
C SER A 88 -8.57 11.08 8.86
N ASP A 89 -9.11 10.48 9.92
CA ASP A 89 -9.72 11.22 11.03
C ASP A 89 -8.68 11.51 12.12
N PRO A 90 -8.92 12.48 13.03
CA PRO A 90 -8.10 12.63 14.24
C PRO A 90 -8.01 11.32 15.04
N GLY A 91 -6.89 11.11 15.72
CA GLY A 91 -6.62 9.89 16.49
C GLY A 91 -5.31 9.19 16.09
N PHE A 92 -4.35 9.91 15.51
CA PHE A 92 -3.10 9.37 14.95
C PHE A 92 -3.32 8.37 13.80
N ASN A 93 -4.43 8.52 13.06
CA ASN A 93 -4.72 7.69 11.91
C ASN A 93 -3.89 8.11 10.69
N PHE A 94 -3.56 7.17 9.80
CA PHE A 94 -2.72 7.38 8.63
C PHE A 94 -3.31 6.71 7.39
N ALA A 95 -3.49 7.47 6.32
CA ALA A 95 -4.03 6.97 5.05
C ALA A 95 -3.12 7.35 3.88
N VAL A 96 -2.85 6.39 2.99
CA VAL A 96 -2.05 6.58 1.76
C VAL A 96 -2.75 5.91 0.59
N ALA A 97 -2.89 6.62 -0.53
CA ALA A 97 -3.46 6.08 -1.75
C ALA A 97 -2.61 6.45 -2.98
N GLY A 98 -2.46 5.53 -3.92
CA GLY A 98 -1.80 5.73 -5.22
C GLY A 98 -2.66 5.26 -6.39
N ALA A 99 -2.34 5.71 -7.61
CA ALA A 99 -2.87 5.16 -8.87
C ALA A 99 -4.40 4.89 -8.87
N GLY A 100 -5.19 5.92 -8.60
CA GLY A 100 -6.66 5.88 -8.63
C GLY A 100 -7.31 5.27 -7.40
N SER A 101 -6.53 4.92 -6.39
CA SER A 101 -7.01 4.19 -5.21
C SER A 101 -7.67 5.10 -4.16
N SER A 102 -8.35 4.45 -3.21
CA SER A 102 -8.95 5.12 -2.05
C SER A 102 -8.50 4.48 -0.74
N ALA A 103 -7.98 5.31 0.17
CA ALA A 103 -7.60 4.90 1.51
C ALA A 103 -8.32 5.74 2.57
N TYR A 104 -8.92 5.06 3.55
CA TYR A 104 -9.57 5.72 4.68
C TYR A 104 -9.16 5.09 6.02
N ALA A 105 -8.61 5.92 6.91
CA ALA A 105 -8.22 5.52 8.26
C ALA A 105 -8.92 6.40 9.32
N GLY A 106 -9.88 5.87 10.06
CA GLY A 106 -10.69 6.71 10.96
C GLY A 106 -11.87 6.01 11.62
N GLY A 107 -13.04 6.65 11.61
CA GLY A 107 -14.29 6.08 12.12
C GLY A 107 -14.33 5.97 13.64
N GLY A 108 -13.74 6.92 14.36
CA GLY A 108 -13.72 6.96 15.82
C GLY A 108 -12.64 6.10 16.49
N GLY A 109 -11.79 5.43 15.71
CA GLY A 109 -10.65 4.66 16.20
C GLY A 109 -9.35 5.45 16.32
N LEU A 110 -8.33 4.79 16.89
CA LEU A 110 -7.00 5.37 17.11
C LEU A 110 -5.91 4.56 16.38
N PHE A 111 -4.92 5.26 15.82
CA PHE A 111 -3.73 4.67 15.17
C PHE A 111 -4.04 3.72 14.02
N ASN A 112 -5.18 3.89 13.35
CA ASN A 112 -5.54 3.08 12.20
C ASN A 112 -4.67 3.45 10.99
N VAL A 113 -4.35 2.46 10.17
CA VAL A 113 -3.53 2.62 8.96
C VAL A 113 -4.26 2.01 7.77
N ALA A 114 -4.44 2.80 6.71
CA ALA A 114 -5.00 2.34 5.45
C ALA A 114 -4.06 2.68 4.28
N VAL A 115 -3.71 1.68 3.48
CA VAL A 115 -2.84 1.85 2.31
C VAL A 115 -3.49 1.20 1.10
N ALA A 116 -3.69 1.96 0.02
CA ALA A 116 -4.31 1.45 -1.19
C ALA A 116 -3.50 1.85 -2.45
N ASP A 117 -3.27 0.91 -3.37
CA ASP A 117 -2.60 1.21 -4.63
C ASP A 117 -3.22 0.47 -5.83
N HIS A 118 -2.98 0.96 -7.04
CA HIS A 118 -3.50 0.42 -8.30
C HIS A 118 -5.02 0.14 -8.27
N ASN A 119 -5.84 1.20 -8.26
CA ASN A 119 -7.31 1.11 -8.29
C ASN A 119 -7.92 0.29 -7.14
N SER A 120 -7.28 0.31 -5.97
CA SER A 120 -7.71 -0.46 -4.80
C SER A 120 -8.43 0.38 -3.75
N THR A 121 -9.07 -0.30 -2.80
CA THR A 121 -9.73 0.33 -1.64
C THR A 121 -9.21 -0.27 -0.33
N ALA A 122 -8.66 0.58 0.54
CA ALA A 122 -8.28 0.20 1.89
C ALA A 122 -9.05 1.02 2.93
N LYS A 123 -9.67 0.34 3.90
CA LYS A 123 -10.44 0.97 4.96
C LYS A 123 -10.10 0.37 6.32
N ALA A 124 -9.50 1.18 7.19
CA ALA A 124 -9.24 0.82 8.58
C ALA A 124 -10.03 1.73 9.51
N THR A 125 -11.09 1.22 10.14
CA THR A 125 -12.02 2.04 10.92
C THR A 125 -12.33 1.49 12.30
N GLY A 126 -12.75 2.39 13.19
CA GLY A 126 -13.06 2.06 14.58
C GLY A 126 -11.85 1.49 15.32
N GLY A 127 -12.05 1.05 16.55
CA GLY A 127 -11.04 0.27 17.26
C GLY A 127 -9.67 0.95 17.45
N VAL A 128 -8.61 0.13 17.56
CA VAL A 128 -7.24 0.60 17.78
C VAL A 128 -6.23 -0.21 16.95
N LEU A 129 -5.35 0.49 16.23
CA LEU A 129 -4.24 -0.12 15.48
C LEU A 129 -4.73 -1.15 14.45
N ASN A 130 -5.80 -0.81 13.73
CA ASN A 130 -6.26 -1.63 12.62
C ASN A 130 -5.47 -1.26 11.36
N PHE A 131 -5.04 -2.28 10.62
CA PHE A 131 -4.28 -2.14 9.38
C PHE A 131 -5.06 -2.71 8.20
N ALA A 132 -5.28 -1.91 7.17
CA ALA A 132 -5.81 -2.33 5.88
C ALA A 132 -4.81 -2.01 4.76
N SER A 133 -4.44 -3.00 3.97
CA SER A 133 -3.61 -2.82 2.77
C SER A 133 -4.26 -3.48 1.57
N ALA A 134 -4.48 -2.73 0.49
CA ALA A 134 -5.08 -3.22 -0.74
C ALA A 134 -4.25 -2.83 -1.97
N ASP A 135 -3.96 -3.77 -2.85
CA ASP A 135 -3.20 -3.52 -4.07
C ASP A 135 -3.76 -4.27 -5.29
N ASN A 136 -3.66 -3.64 -6.46
CA ASN A 136 -4.06 -4.19 -7.76
C ASN A 136 -5.52 -4.66 -7.80
N ASP A 137 -6.46 -3.70 -7.96
CA ASP A 137 -7.90 -3.92 -8.03
C ASP A 137 -8.52 -4.62 -6.79
N SER A 138 -7.92 -4.42 -5.61
CA SER A 138 -8.28 -5.17 -4.40
C SER A 138 -9.05 -4.34 -3.36
N THR A 139 -9.65 -5.03 -2.40
CA THR A 139 -10.37 -4.39 -1.28
C THR A 139 -9.94 -4.98 0.07
N ALA A 140 -9.39 -4.15 0.95
CA ALA A 140 -9.06 -4.52 2.33
C ALA A 140 -9.84 -3.66 3.32
N ILE A 141 -10.62 -4.31 4.19
CA ILE A 141 -11.48 -3.64 5.16
C ILE A 141 -11.26 -4.23 6.54
N THR A 142 -11.03 -3.37 7.53
CA THR A 142 -11.04 -3.75 8.93
C THR A 142 -11.82 -2.74 9.76
N GLN A 143 -12.69 -3.24 10.63
CA GLN A 143 -13.63 -2.45 11.42
C GLN A 143 -13.57 -2.90 12.87
N ASP A 144 -13.70 -1.95 13.81
CA ASP A 144 -13.94 -2.17 15.24
C ASP A 144 -12.99 -3.19 15.94
N GLY A 145 -11.81 -3.39 15.37
CA GLY A 145 -10.80 -4.33 15.84
C GLY A 145 -9.78 -3.72 16.80
N ILE A 146 -8.93 -4.57 17.37
CA ILE A 146 -7.71 -4.17 18.08
C ILE A 146 -6.55 -4.98 17.51
N PHE A 147 -5.56 -4.31 16.90
CA PHE A 147 -4.43 -4.97 16.23
C PHE A 147 -4.85 -5.96 15.14
N THR A 148 -5.81 -5.57 14.29
CA THR A 148 -6.27 -6.42 13.19
C THR A 148 -5.60 -6.04 11.87
N THR A 149 -5.40 -7.03 10.99
CA THR A 149 -4.68 -6.86 9.73
C THR A 149 -5.49 -7.46 8.58
N ALA A 150 -6.01 -6.62 7.70
CA ALA A 150 -6.63 -7.02 6.44
C ALA A 150 -5.67 -6.69 5.27
N GLN A 151 -5.30 -7.70 4.49
CA GLN A 151 -4.43 -7.55 3.31
C GLN A 151 -5.09 -8.17 2.10
N ALA A 152 -5.18 -7.43 1.00
CA ALA A 152 -5.80 -7.86 -0.23
C ALA A 152 -4.95 -7.52 -1.45
N HIS A 153 -4.71 -8.50 -2.32
CA HIS A 153 -3.85 -8.38 -3.50
C HIS A 153 -4.50 -9.01 -4.73
N ASN A 154 -4.18 -8.48 -5.92
CA ASN A 154 -4.54 -9.04 -7.23
C ASN A 154 -6.03 -9.39 -7.38
N GLY A 155 -6.92 -8.42 -7.15
CA GLY A 155 -8.37 -8.61 -7.19
C GLY A 155 -8.96 -9.27 -5.94
N GLY A 156 -8.17 -9.42 -4.88
CA GLY A 156 -8.57 -10.04 -3.61
C GLY A 156 -9.50 -9.16 -2.78
N THR A 157 -10.24 -9.79 -1.87
CA THR A 157 -11.05 -9.10 -0.86
C THR A 157 -10.78 -9.65 0.53
N ALA A 158 -10.22 -8.82 1.42
CA ALA A 158 -9.98 -9.17 2.82
C ALA A 158 -10.83 -8.31 3.74
N THR A 159 -11.61 -8.93 4.63
CA THR A 159 -12.51 -8.23 5.55
C THR A 159 -12.37 -8.74 6.99
N ILE A 160 -12.29 -7.81 7.94
CA ILE A 160 -12.36 -8.09 9.38
C ILE A 160 -13.41 -7.18 10.01
N SER A 161 -14.41 -7.76 10.67
CA SER A 161 -15.52 -7.00 11.28
C SER A 161 -15.29 -6.59 12.73
N GLY A 162 -14.26 -7.11 13.40
CA GLY A 162 -13.94 -6.75 14.79
C GLY A 162 -13.00 -7.74 15.46
N GLY A 163 -12.93 -7.67 16.78
CA GLY A 163 -12.13 -8.58 17.60
C GLY A 163 -10.68 -8.14 17.77
N LYS A 164 -9.80 -9.05 18.17
CA LYS A 164 -8.41 -8.72 18.50
C LYS A 164 -7.43 -9.64 17.81
N LEU A 165 -6.33 -9.08 17.27
CA LEU A 165 -5.25 -9.85 16.64
C LEU A 165 -5.71 -10.74 15.48
N ASN A 166 -6.81 -10.35 14.82
CA ASN A 166 -7.36 -11.08 13.69
C ASN A 166 -6.63 -10.72 12.39
N ILE A 167 -6.50 -11.70 11.50
CA ILE A 167 -5.80 -11.55 10.22
C ILE A 167 -6.70 -12.06 9.09
N ALA A 168 -6.90 -11.25 8.06
CA ALA A 168 -7.54 -11.64 6.81
C ALA A 168 -6.56 -11.35 5.67
N ASP A 169 -6.25 -12.36 4.87
CA ASP A 169 -5.31 -12.29 3.76
C ASP A 169 -5.93 -12.91 2.50
N ALA A 170 -6.11 -12.11 1.45
CA ALA A 170 -6.75 -12.52 0.21
C ALA A 170 -5.89 -12.15 -1.00
N ASP A 171 -5.52 -13.13 -1.81
CA ASP A 171 -4.76 -12.91 -3.05
C ASP A 171 -5.43 -13.55 -4.28
N ASN A 172 -5.12 -13.05 -5.47
CA ASN A 172 -5.47 -13.63 -6.77
C ASN A 172 -6.99 -13.84 -6.99
N GLY A 173 -7.81 -12.82 -6.72
CA GLY A 173 -9.25 -12.88 -6.95
C GLY A 173 -10.02 -13.74 -5.94
N SER A 174 -9.49 -13.86 -4.72
CA SER A 174 -10.05 -14.64 -3.62
C SER A 174 -10.75 -13.77 -2.57
N THR A 175 -11.36 -14.40 -1.57
CA THR A 175 -12.03 -13.71 -0.46
C THR A 175 -11.64 -14.31 0.90
N ALA A 176 -11.10 -13.50 1.79
CA ALA A 176 -10.81 -13.86 3.17
C ALA A 176 -11.63 -12.99 4.14
N SER A 177 -12.32 -13.62 5.09
CA SER A 177 -13.20 -12.92 6.02
C SER A 177 -13.06 -13.43 7.45
N VAL A 178 -13.02 -12.49 8.40
CA VAL A 178 -13.02 -12.76 9.85
C VAL A 178 -14.13 -11.96 10.53
N SER A 179 -15.02 -12.63 11.27
CA SER A 179 -16.22 -11.98 11.83
C SER A 179 -16.04 -11.38 13.23
N GLY A 180 -14.98 -11.70 13.98
CA GLY A 180 -14.76 -11.21 15.35
C GLY A 180 -13.84 -12.12 16.16
N GLY A 181 -13.89 -12.03 17.50
CA GLY A 181 -13.14 -12.90 18.42
C GLY A 181 -11.63 -12.59 18.50
N ASP A 182 -10.84 -13.48 19.10
CA ASP A 182 -9.40 -13.27 19.28
C ASP A 182 -8.54 -14.23 18.43
N ARG A 183 -7.56 -13.69 17.71
CA ARG A 183 -6.53 -14.44 16.95
C ARG A 183 -7.07 -15.36 15.86
N ASN A 184 -8.19 -15.00 15.25
CA ASN A 184 -8.73 -15.70 14.09
C ASN A 184 -7.98 -15.30 12.81
N GLN A 185 -7.78 -16.27 11.92
CA GLN A 185 -7.05 -16.11 10.68
C GLN A 185 -7.84 -16.69 9.50
N ALA A 186 -8.09 -15.86 8.48
CA ALA A 186 -8.59 -16.31 7.20
C ALA A 186 -7.55 -16.02 6.12
N THR A 187 -7.16 -17.04 5.35
CA THR A 187 -6.23 -16.92 4.22
C THR A 187 -6.87 -17.53 2.98
N ALA A 188 -7.04 -16.74 1.93
CA ALA A 188 -7.56 -17.21 0.66
C ALA A 188 -6.59 -16.84 -0.47
N ASP A 189 -6.28 -17.80 -1.34
CA ASP A 189 -5.40 -17.59 -2.48
C ASP A 189 -5.90 -18.38 -3.69
N GLY A 190 -5.96 -17.70 -4.84
CA GLY A 190 -6.43 -18.24 -6.09
C GLY A 190 -7.88 -17.88 -6.39
N SER A 191 -8.16 -17.76 -7.69
CA SER A 191 -9.43 -17.21 -8.18
C SER A 191 -10.61 -18.01 -7.66
N GLY A 192 -11.54 -17.32 -6.98
CA GLY A 192 -12.73 -17.91 -6.39
C GLY A 192 -12.52 -18.62 -5.06
N SER A 193 -11.31 -18.66 -4.50
CA SER A 193 -11.08 -19.22 -3.17
C SER A 193 -11.79 -18.37 -2.11
N VAL A 194 -12.42 -19.02 -1.13
CA VAL A 194 -13.08 -18.32 -0.01
C VAL A 194 -12.67 -18.95 1.32
N ALA A 195 -12.07 -18.15 2.19
CA ALA A 195 -11.76 -18.52 3.57
C ALA A 195 -12.58 -17.69 4.55
N PHE A 196 -13.25 -18.35 5.49
CA PHE A 196 -14.01 -17.71 6.55
C PHE A 196 -13.59 -18.26 7.92
N ALA A 197 -13.05 -17.40 8.78
CA ALA A 197 -12.83 -17.70 10.20
C ALA A 197 -13.89 -16.97 11.03
N GLY A 198 -14.70 -17.75 11.75
CA GLY A 198 -15.85 -17.22 12.48
C GLY A 198 -15.49 -16.58 13.81
N ASN A 199 -16.52 -16.26 14.59
CA ASN A 199 -16.38 -15.84 15.98
C ASN A 199 -15.79 -16.97 16.84
N GLY A 200 -15.19 -16.61 17.97
CA GLY A 200 -14.46 -17.51 18.85
C GLY A 200 -12.98 -17.16 18.85
N ASP A 201 -12.14 -18.04 19.38
CA ASP A 201 -10.70 -17.80 19.49
C ASP A 201 -9.89 -18.78 18.63
N ASN A 202 -8.81 -18.30 18.03
CA ASN A 202 -7.81 -19.10 17.28
C ASN A 202 -8.36 -19.96 16.11
N ASN A 203 -9.45 -19.56 15.49
CA ASN A 203 -9.96 -20.22 14.28
C ASN A 203 -9.08 -19.87 13.07
N GLN A 204 -8.72 -20.88 12.29
CA GLN A 204 -7.91 -20.75 11.09
C GLN A 204 -8.63 -21.38 9.88
N ALA A 205 -8.96 -20.55 8.90
CA ALA A 205 -9.50 -20.99 7.60
C ALA A 205 -8.50 -20.67 6.49
N THR A 206 -8.19 -21.67 5.67
CA THR A 206 -7.26 -21.53 4.55
C THR A 206 -7.84 -22.15 3.28
N ALA A 207 -8.04 -21.35 2.24
CA ALA A 207 -8.62 -21.80 0.98
C ALA A 207 -7.69 -21.50 -0.21
N TYR A 208 -7.42 -22.52 -1.02
CA TYR A 208 -6.63 -22.41 -2.24
C TYR A 208 -7.41 -22.84 -3.48
N CYS A 209 -6.97 -22.39 -4.65
CA CYS A 209 -7.41 -22.92 -5.95
C CYS A 209 -8.93 -23.01 -6.15
N GLY A 210 -9.66 -21.96 -5.81
CA GLY A 210 -11.12 -21.90 -5.99
C GLY A 210 -11.92 -22.71 -4.97
N SER A 211 -11.30 -23.10 -3.85
CA SER A 211 -11.97 -23.89 -2.80
C SER A 211 -12.61 -23.04 -1.70
N HIS A 212 -13.33 -23.68 -0.79
CA HIS A 212 -14.03 -23.03 0.32
C HIS A 212 -13.63 -23.63 1.67
N ALA A 213 -13.05 -22.82 2.55
CA ALA A 213 -12.71 -23.18 3.92
C ALA A 213 -13.55 -22.37 4.91
N ASN A 214 -14.23 -23.06 5.83
CA ASN A 214 -15.05 -22.44 6.86
C ASN A 214 -14.64 -22.98 8.24
N ALA A 215 -13.89 -22.19 8.99
CA ALA A 215 -13.55 -22.41 10.39
C ALA A 215 -14.45 -21.54 11.28
N GLY A 216 -15.77 -21.71 11.14
CA GLY A 216 -16.77 -21.05 11.95
C GLY A 216 -17.44 -22.02 12.94
N GLY A 217 -17.74 -21.53 14.15
CA GLY A 217 -18.69 -22.19 15.05
C GLY A 217 -18.19 -22.54 16.45
N SER A 218 -16.89 -22.34 16.76
CA SER A 218 -16.34 -22.49 18.12
C SER A 218 -14.93 -21.88 18.18
N ASP A 219 -14.05 -22.43 19.01
CA ASP A 219 -12.66 -22.01 19.19
C ASP A 219 -11.73 -23.10 18.63
N ASP A 220 -10.50 -22.73 18.29
CA ASP A 220 -9.41 -23.60 17.85
C ASP A 220 -9.72 -24.46 16.60
N LEU A 221 -10.64 -24.03 15.74
CA LEU A 221 -10.96 -24.75 14.50
C LEU A 221 -9.90 -24.48 13.43
N VAL A 222 -9.38 -25.53 12.80
CA VAL A 222 -8.43 -25.41 11.68
C VAL A 222 -9.01 -26.12 10.45
N VAL A 223 -9.26 -25.36 9.39
CA VAL A 223 -9.82 -25.85 8.13
C VAL A 223 -8.95 -25.39 6.97
N THR A 224 -8.40 -26.34 6.24
CA THR A 224 -7.62 -26.07 5.02
C THR A 224 -8.24 -26.79 3.83
N THR A 225 -8.53 -26.07 2.76
CA THR A 225 -9.07 -26.62 1.51
C THR A 225 -8.29 -26.12 0.29
N PRO A 226 -8.13 -26.96 -0.75
CA PRO A 226 -8.16 -28.41 -0.65
C PRO A 226 -7.05 -28.92 0.30
N ALA A 227 -7.29 -30.07 0.93
CA ALA A 227 -6.26 -30.72 1.74
C ALA A 227 -5.06 -31.09 0.85
N GLY A 228 -3.88 -30.58 1.17
CA GLY A 228 -2.65 -30.79 0.38
C GLY A 228 -2.31 -29.67 -0.61
N GLY A 229 -3.12 -28.62 -0.71
CA GLY A 229 -2.87 -27.47 -1.59
C GLY A 229 -3.27 -27.69 -3.04
N CYS A 230 -2.83 -26.79 -3.91
CA CYS A 230 -3.13 -26.83 -5.34
C CYS A 230 -2.41 -28.00 -6.06
N PRO A 231 -3.08 -28.68 -7.02
CA PRO A 231 -2.44 -29.67 -7.88
C PRO A 231 -1.45 -29.06 -8.88
#